data_AF-A0A496WQV6-F1
#
_entry.id   AF-A0A496WQV6-F1
#
_cell.length_a   1.000
_cell.length_b   1.000
_cell.length_c   1.000
_cell.angle_alpha   90.00
_cell.angle_beta   90.00
_cell.angle_gamma   90.00
#
_symmetry.space_group_name_H-M   'P 1'
#
loop_
_entity.id
_entity.type
_entity.pdbx_description
1 polymer ?
#
loop_
_entity_poly.entity_id
_entity_poly.type
_entity_poly.pdbx_seq_one_letter_code
_entity_poly.pdbx_strand_id
1 'polypeptide(L)'
;MSKHTLDESKKLGRHKGVITPWQHHAKVATVRAISNPQQQKRQQLVGQARVARRLHQLEANFKKALKDLNLANKDQILSSKRMKKVFRDYYRMSFQLGKIAGGNISSNPLPPLSNEDHRWLESFLRKEFEFWKKFVVSGVGAKSEAQRIEMYTRTLRGVYYSAKVLEVPPHTLFYWRTSPAEHCSHCLFLASQSPFTKANLPTVPRIGETKCLSNCKCQLQIKQVSLMEYVKVSRRSKPREELLRLMKALGKA
;
A
#
# COMPACT_ATOMS: atom_id res chain seq x y z
N MET A 1 -19.60 36.83 -60.73
CA MET A 1 -18.43 35.96 -61.05
C MET A 1 -17.65 35.77 -59.75
N SER A 2 -17.91 34.71 -58.96
CA SER A 2 -17.12 33.45 -58.87
C SER A 2 -15.60 33.74 -58.74
N LYS A 3 -14.83 33.31 -57.73
CA LYS A 3 -14.78 32.08 -56.90
C LYS A 3 -14.08 32.42 -55.56
N HIS A 4 -14.62 32.04 -54.40
CA HIS A 4 -14.26 30.83 -53.62
C HIS A 4 -12.76 30.47 -53.59
N THR A 5 -12.11 30.74 -52.45
CA THR A 5 -10.91 30.02 -51.97
C THR A 5 -11.20 29.43 -50.60
N LEU A 6 -10.80 28.17 -50.46
CA LEU A 6 -11.19 27.18 -49.46
C LEU A 6 -10.50 27.38 -48.10
N ASP A 7 -11.31 27.12 -47.07
CA ASP A 7 -10.96 26.91 -45.66
C ASP A 7 -10.47 25.46 -45.49
N GLU A 8 -9.18 25.28 -45.24
CA GLU A 8 -8.57 24.01 -44.79
C GLU A 8 -7.77 24.21 -43.49
N SER A 9 -8.45 24.62 -42.41
CA SER A 9 -7.78 24.70 -41.09
C SER A 9 -8.54 24.09 -39.91
N LYS A 10 -9.51 23.21 -40.18
CA LYS A 10 -10.20 22.43 -39.13
C LYS A 10 -10.03 20.92 -39.34
N LYS A 11 -8.98 20.34 -38.75
CA LYS A 11 -8.96 18.98 -38.15
C LYS A 11 -7.56 18.60 -37.67
N LEU A 12 -7.16 19.09 -36.49
CA LEU A 12 -6.21 18.35 -35.64
C LEU A 12 -6.71 18.44 -34.21
N GLY A 13 -7.23 17.31 -33.73
CA GLY A 13 -7.76 17.15 -32.39
C GLY A 13 -6.67 17.37 -31.34
N ARG A 14 -6.97 18.23 -30.37
CA ARG A 14 -6.19 18.37 -29.14
C ARG A 14 -6.29 17.09 -28.32
N HIS A 15 -5.37 16.15 -28.53
CA HIS A 15 -5.04 15.18 -27.48
C HIS A 15 -4.32 15.93 -26.36
N LYS A 16 -5.05 16.24 -25.28
CA LYS A 16 -4.45 16.60 -23.99
C LYS A 16 -3.69 15.38 -23.48
N GLY A 17 -2.41 15.29 -23.82
CA GLY A 17 -1.49 14.37 -23.19
C GLY A 17 -1.46 14.65 -21.70
N VAL A 18 -1.91 13.68 -20.90
CA VAL A 18 -1.68 13.66 -19.46
C VAL A 18 -0.19 13.47 -19.26
N ILE A 19 0.51 14.57 -19.03
CA ILE A 19 1.92 14.55 -18.62
C ILE A 19 1.95 13.92 -17.24
N THR A 20 2.46 12.69 -17.16
CA THR A 20 2.67 12.01 -15.88
C THR A 20 3.79 12.68 -15.08
N PRO A 21 3.73 12.75 -13.74
CA PRO A 21 4.60 13.61 -12.88
C PRO A 21 6.11 13.29 -12.82
N TRP A 22 6.67 12.51 -13.74
CA TRP A 22 8.00 11.90 -13.59
C TRP A 22 9.21 12.79 -13.96
N GLN A 23 9.04 14.07 -14.34
CA GLN A 23 10.11 14.87 -14.95
C GLN A 23 10.73 16.00 -14.10
N HIS A 24 10.32 16.24 -12.84
CA HIS A 24 10.82 17.39 -12.06
C HIS A 24 11.84 17.11 -10.93
N HIS A 25 12.31 15.88 -10.72
CA HIS A 25 13.16 15.54 -9.56
C HIS A 25 14.68 15.47 -9.83
N ALA A 26 15.20 16.07 -10.91
CA ALA A 26 16.58 15.83 -11.36
C ALA A 26 17.66 16.86 -10.93
N LYS A 27 17.38 17.86 -10.09
CA LYS A 27 18.36 18.96 -9.86
C LYS A 27 18.77 19.30 -8.42
N VAL A 28 18.54 18.42 -7.42
CA VAL A 28 19.08 18.64 -6.06
C VAL A 28 19.72 17.37 -5.52
N ALA A 29 20.93 17.05 -6.00
CA ALA A 29 21.74 15.95 -5.46
C ALA A 29 23.23 16.16 -5.70
N THR A 30 23.76 17.35 -5.40
CA THR A 30 25.20 17.59 -5.41
C THR A 30 25.61 17.93 -3.99
N VAL A 31 26.53 17.12 -3.44
CA VAL A 31 27.01 17.07 -2.05
C VAL A 31 26.27 16.05 -1.17
N ARG A 32 26.42 14.76 -1.49
CA ARG A 32 26.48 13.71 -0.46
C ARG A 32 27.87 13.12 -0.46
N ALA A 33 28.58 13.38 0.63
CA ALA A 33 29.90 12.87 0.95
C ALA A 33 30.04 11.38 0.63
N ILE A 34 31.26 11.01 0.22
CA ILE A 34 31.76 9.64 0.00
C ILE A 34 31.62 8.87 1.32
N SER A 35 30.42 8.36 1.59
CA SER A 35 30.14 7.51 2.73
C SER A 35 30.44 6.08 2.33
N ASN A 36 31.21 5.37 3.16
CA ASN A 36 31.55 3.97 2.94
C ASN A 36 30.26 3.15 2.73
N PRO A 37 30.17 2.29 1.69
CA PRO A 37 28.99 1.44 1.45
C PRO A 37 28.52 0.64 2.69
N GLN A 38 29.45 0.22 3.55
CA GLN A 38 29.13 -0.44 4.82
C GLN A 38 28.40 0.50 5.79
N GLN A 39 28.82 1.77 5.89
CA GLN A 39 28.15 2.77 6.71
C GLN A 39 26.75 3.08 6.18
N GLN A 40 26.59 3.20 4.85
CA GLN A 40 25.27 3.39 4.23
C GLN A 40 24.32 2.22 4.53
N LYS A 41 24.80 0.98 4.38
CA LYS A 41 24.04 -0.23 4.71
C LYS A 41 23.65 -0.26 6.19
N ARG A 42 24.57 0.10 7.09
CA ARG A 42 24.30 0.17 8.53
C ARG A 42 23.24 1.23 8.86
N GLN A 43 23.35 2.43 8.29
CA GLN A 43 22.36 3.50 8.46
C GLN A 43 20.98 3.07 7.94
N GLN A 44 20.93 2.40 6.80
CA GLN A 44 19.69 1.85 6.24
C GLN A 44 19.05 0.81 7.18
N LEU A 45 19.84 -0.12 7.72
CA LEU A 45 19.36 -1.13 8.67
C LEU A 45 18.83 -0.50 9.97
N VAL A 46 19.57 0.48 10.52
CA VAL A 46 19.14 1.21 11.72
C VAL A 46 17.84 1.98 11.46
N GLY A 47 17.73 2.64 10.31
CA GLY A 47 16.52 3.34 9.88
C GLY A 47 15.32 2.40 9.75
N GLN A 48 15.51 1.25 9.09
CA GLN A 48 14.47 0.23 8.95
C GLN A 48 14.03 -0.34 10.30
N ALA A 49 14.96 -0.60 11.21
CA ALA A 49 14.65 -1.06 12.57
C ALA A 49 13.85 -0.01 13.35
N ARG A 50 14.20 1.28 13.22
CA ARG A 50 13.45 2.38 13.85
C ARG A 50 12.02 2.47 13.31
N VAL A 51 11.83 2.37 11.99
CA VAL A 51 10.48 2.37 11.39
C VAL A 51 9.67 1.16 11.82
N ALA A 52 10.28 -0.03 11.88
CA ALA A 52 9.61 -1.25 12.35
C ALA A 52 9.11 -1.11 13.80
N ARG A 53 9.94 -0.54 14.71
CA ARG A 53 9.52 -0.25 16.09
C ARG A 53 8.35 0.74 16.14
N ARG A 54 8.41 1.82 15.34
CA ARG A 54 7.31 2.80 15.25
C ARG A 54 6.02 2.18 14.74
N LEU A 55 6.09 1.29 13.75
CA LEU A 55 4.92 0.57 13.24
C LEU A 55 4.32 -0.35 14.32
N HIS A 56 5.17 -1.08 15.06
CA HIS A 56 4.71 -1.93 16.16
C HIS A 56 4.03 -1.10 17.27
N GLN A 57 4.59 0.04 17.65
CA GLN A 57 3.96 0.95 18.61
C GLN A 57 2.64 1.50 18.08
N LEU A 58 2.57 1.84 16.79
CA LEU A 58 1.35 2.30 16.14
C LEU A 58 0.25 1.23 16.17
N GLU A 59 0.59 -0.04 15.93
CA GLU A 59 -0.33 -1.18 16.06
C GLU A 59 -0.87 -1.31 17.49
N ALA A 60 0.00 -1.26 18.50
CA ALA A 60 -0.39 -1.35 19.91
C ALA A 60 -1.32 -0.18 20.31
N ASN A 61 -0.97 1.04 19.92
CA ASN A 61 -1.75 2.24 20.22
C ASN A 61 -3.12 2.23 19.51
N PHE A 62 -3.17 1.76 18.26
CA PHE A 62 -4.43 1.64 17.52
C PHE A 62 -5.34 0.60 18.18
N LYS A 63 -4.79 -0.56 18.54
CA LYS A 63 -5.52 -1.62 19.25
C LYS A 63 -6.09 -1.12 20.57
N LYS A 64 -5.32 -0.34 21.33
CA LYS A 64 -5.80 0.33 22.56
C LYS A 64 -6.92 1.31 22.24
N ALA A 65 -6.72 2.20 21.27
CA ALA A 65 -7.72 3.19 20.87
C ALA A 65 -9.05 2.56 20.42
N LEU A 66 -9.01 1.41 19.74
CA LEU A 66 -10.23 0.68 19.35
C LEU A 66 -10.96 0.06 20.55
N LYS A 67 -10.23 -0.44 21.56
CA LYS A 67 -10.82 -0.94 22.81
C LYS A 67 -11.45 0.19 23.64
N ASP A 68 -10.77 1.33 23.71
CA ASP A 68 -11.21 2.51 24.48
C ASP A 68 -12.47 3.16 23.89
N LEU A 69 -12.83 2.82 22.64
CA LEU A 69 -14.07 3.29 22.03
C LEU A 69 -15.32 2.59 22.58
N ASN A 70 -15.18 1.67 23.54
CA ASN A 70 -16.24 0.99 24.29
C ASN A 70 -17.42 0.60 23.42
N LEU A 71 -17.23 -0.44 22.59
CA LEU A 71 -18.20 -0.90 21.60
C LEU A 71 -19.52 -1.42 22.20
N ALA A 72 -19.58 -1.58 23.52
CA ALA A 72 -20.79 -1.96 24.26
C ALA A 72 -21.82 -0.83 24.32
N ASN A 73 -21.40 0.44 24.25
CA ASN A 73 -22.33 1.56 24.30
C ASN A 73 -22.87 1.84 22.88
N LYS A 74 -24.05 1.29 22.59
CA LYS A 74 -24.71 1.30 21.27
C LYS A 74 -25.27 2.65 20.84
N ASP A 75 -25.03 3.74 21.57
CA ASP A 75 -25.34 5.11 21.10
C ASP A 75 -24.43 5.48 19.91
N GLN A 76 -24.89 4.99 18.75
CA GLN A 76 -24.17 4.63 17.53
C GLN A 76 -23.67 5.82 16.69
N ILE A 77 -24.00 7.05 17.05
CA ILE A 77 -23.84 8.20 16.15
C ILE A 77 -22.64 9.07 16.55
N LEU A 78 -22.47 9.34 17.85
CA LEU A 78 -21.33 10.13 18.37
C LEU A 78 -20.01 9.34 18.32
N SER A 79 -20.08 8.01 18.42
CA SER A 79 -18.94 7.10 18.21
C SER A 79 -18.43 7.13 16.77
N SER A 80 -19.26 7.48 15.77
CA SER A 80 -18.87 7.41 14.35
C SER A 80 -17.81 8.45 13.96
N LYS A 81 -17.90 9.69 14.47
CA LYS A 81 -16.92 10.76 14.15
C LYS A 81 -15.57 10.48 14.81
N ARG A 82 -15.57 10.13 16.10
CA ARG A 82 -14.36 9.75 16.84
C ARG A 82 -13.69 8.52 16.21
N MET A 83 -14.48 7.50 15.88
CA MET A 83 -13.99 6.29 15.18
C MET A 83 -13.38 6.64 13.81
N LYS A 84 -14.08 7.42 12.99
CA LYS A 84 -13.58 7.94 11.70
C LYS A 84 -12.23 8.62 11.85
N LYS A 85 -12.10 9.48 12.84
CA LYS A 85 -10.84 10.14 13.17
C LYS A 85 -9.75 9.13 13.54
N VAL A 86 -10.05 8.18 14.42
CA VAL A 86 -9.08 7.15 14.86
C VAL A 86 -8.57 6.34 13.65
N PHE A 87 -9.43 5.73 12.84
CA PHE A 87 -8.96 5.00 11.66
C PHE A 87 -8.16 5.89 10.71
N ARG A 88 -8.64 7.09 10.40
CA ARG A 88 -7.96 8.03 9.50
C ARG A 88 -6.56 8.33 10.00
N ASP A 89 -6.41 8.70 11.26
CA ASP A 89 -5.14 9.09 11.85
C ASP A 89 -4.15 7.91 11.83
N TYR A 90 -4.57 6.73 12.30
CA TYR A 90 -3.69 5.56 12.36
C TYR A 90 -3.33 5.00 10.99
N TYR A 91 -4.25 5.02 10.02
CA TYR A 91 -3.96 4.54 8.66
C TYR A 91 -3.06 5.52 7.92
N ARG A 92 -3.29 6.83 8.10
CA ARG A 92 -2.39 7.88 7.60
C ARG A 92 -0.99 7.73 8.16
N MET A 93 -0.85 7.55 9.49
CA MET A 93 0.46 7.35 10.11
C MET A 93 1.15 6.09 9.58
N SER A 94 0.41 4.99 9.43
CA SER A 94 0.96 3.74 8.86
C SER A 94 1.45 3.92 7.43
N PHE A 95 0.66 4.63 6.61
CA PHE A 95 1.02 4.96 5.24
C PHE A 95 2.29 5.83 5.18
N GLN A 96 2.38 6.86 6.01
CA GLN A 96 3.58 7.71 6.10
C GLN A 96 4.81 6.91 6.55
N LEU A 97 4.68 6.00 7.52
CA LEU A 97 5.77 5.08 7.90
C LEU A 97 6.19 4.18 6.73
N GLY A 98 5.24 3.73 5.91
CA GLY A 98 5.52 2.98 4.68
C GLY A 98 6.34 3.80 3.69
N LYS A 99 5.98 5.08 3.49
CA LYS A 99 6.75 5.98 2.62
C LYS A 99 8.19 6.17 3.11
N ILE A 100 8.39 6.32 4.43
CA ILE A 100 9.73 6.39 5.06
C ILE A 100 10.51 5.11 4.77
N ALA A 101 9.88 3.94 4.93
CA ALA A 101 10.53 2.66 4.73
C ALA A 101 10.89 2.33 3.27
N GLY A 102 10.22 2.96 2.29
CA GLY A 102 10.49 2.75 0.87
C GLY A 102 11.72 3.51 0.36
N GLY A 103 12.07 4.64 0.99
CA GLY A 103 13.22 5.44 0.54
C GLY A 103 13.43 6.74 1.31
N ASN A 104 12.42 7.25 2.03
CA ASN A 104 12.50 8.50 2.79
C ASN A 104 12.96 8.30 4.25
N ILE A 105 14.11 7.63 4.44
CA ILE A 105 14.57 7.11 5.75
C ILE A 105 14.77 8.21 6.83
N SER A 106 14.92 9.49 6.42
CA SER A 106 15.17 10.62 7.33
C SER A 106 14.07 11.67 7.32
N SER A 107 12.86 11.31 7.75
CA SER A 107 11.79 12.30 7.95
C SER A 107 11.18 12.20 9.35
N ASN A 108 11.75 13.02 10.25
CA ASN A 108 10.97 13.65 11.31
C ASN A 108 10.92 15.14 10.96
N PRO A 109 9.75 15.75 10.74
CA PRO A 109 8.38 15.20 10.86
C PRO A 109 8.05 14.13 9.80
N LEU A 110 6.93 13.41 9.99
CA LEU A 110 6.41 12.45 8.99
C LEU A 110 6.23 13.14 7.61
N PRO A 111 6.50 12.45 6.49
CA PRO A 111 6.42 13.07 5.18
C PRO A 111 4.98 13.54 4.87
N PRO A 112 4.81 14.69 4.22
CA PRO A 112 3.50 15.11 3.74
C PRO A 112 2.97 14.10 2.71
N LEU A 113 1.65 14.03 2.59
CA LEU A 113 0.97 13.16 1.63
C LEU A 113 0.58 13.95 0.39
N SER A 114 0.77 13.34 -0.77
CA SER A 114 0.27 13.89 -2.04
C SER A 114 -1.26 13.86 -2.11
N ASN A 115 -1.84 14.55 -3.10
CA ASN A 115 -3.28 14.48 -3.34
C ASN A 115 -3.72 13.06 -3.76
N GLU A 116 -2.88 12.36 -4.50
CA GLU A 116 -3.05 10.97 -4.90
C GLU A 116 -3.08 10.05 -3.69
N ASP A 117 -2.14 10.24 -2.75
CA ASP A 117 -2.08 9.48 -1.48
C ASP A 117 -3.36 9.71 -0.65
N HIS A 118 -3.81 10.96 -0.54
CA HIS A 118 -5.07 11.29 0.16
C HIS A 118 -6.28 10.62 -0.49
N ARG A 119 -6.40 10.69 -1.82
CA ARG A 119 -7.51 10.05 -2.56
C ARG A 119 -7.51 8.53 -2.36
N TRP A 120 -6.33 7.90 -2.41
CA TRP A 120 -6.22 6.46 -2.16
C TRP A 120 -6.62 6.11 -0.74
N LEU A 121 -6.10 6.83 0.26
CA LEU A 121 -6.41 6.60 1.68
C LEU A 121 -7.89 6.78 1.99
N GLU A 122 -8.53 7.86 1.52
CA GLU A 122 -9.95 8.09 1.77
C GLU A 122 -10.82 7.02 1.09
N SER A 123 -10.46 6.58 -0.13
CA SER A 123 -11.15 5.48 -0.79
C SER A 123 -11.01 4.16 -0.03
N PHE A 124 -9.82 3.88 0.50
CA PHE A 124 -9.53 2.71 1.33
C PHE A 124 -10.28 2.76 2.66
N LEU A 125 -10.20 3.89 3.38
CA LEU A 125 -10.88 4.13 4.65
C LEU A 125 -12.39 3.97 4.51
N ARG A 126 -12.99 4.48 3.44
CA ARG A 126 -14.42 4.32 3.18
C ARG A 126 -14.82 2.83 3.14
N LYS A 127 -14.05 1.98 2.45
CA LYS A 127 -14.32 0.52 2.43
C LYS A 127 -14.19 -0.11 3.80
N GLU A 128 -13.12 0.20 4.52
CA GLU A 128 -12.86 -0.31 5.87
C GLU A 128 -13.96 0.11 6.85
N PHE A 129 -14.47 1.34 6.70
CA PHE A 129 -15.60 1.83 7.48
C PHE A 129 -16.91 1.12 7.17
N GLU A 130 -17.19 0.78 5.92
CA GLU A 130 -18.38 0.00 5.59
C GLU A 130 -18.32 -1.40 6.24
N PHE A 131 -17.15 -2.03 6.27
CA PHE A 131 -16.97 -3.28 7.02
C PHE A 131 -17.12 -3.08 8.53
N TRP A 132 -16.58 -1.99 9.07
CA TRP A 132 -16.69 -1.67 10.49
C TRP A 132 -18.13 -1.41 10.94
N LYS A 133 -18.89 -0.64 10.17
CA LYS A 133 -20.32 -0.39 10.44
C LYS A 133 -21.10 -1.69 10.50
N LYS A 134 -20.89 -2.58 9.52
CA LYS A 134 -21.52 -3.91 9.52
C LYS A 134 -21.17 -4.66 10.79
N PHE A 135 -19.91 -4.63 11.22
CA PHE A 135 -19.49 -5.23 12.48
C PHE A 135 -20.22 -4.67 13.70
N VAL A 136 -20.33 -3.34 13.83
CA VAL A 136 -21.02 -2.71 14.97
C VAL A 136 -22.51 -3.02 14.98
N VAL A 137 -23.16 -3.03 13.82
CA VAL A 137 -24.61 -3.27 13.68
C VAL A 137 -24.97 -4.74 13.85
N SER A 138 -24.22 -5.67 13.23
CA SER A 138 -24.54 -7.10 13.24
C SER A 138 -24.26 -7.80 14.57
N GLY A 139 -23.62 -7.10 15.52
CA GLY A 139 -23.11 -7.71 16.75
C GLY A 139 -21.97 -8.69 16.49
N VAL A 140 -21.63 -9.46 17.52
CA VAL A 140 -20.54 -10.44 17.51
C VAL A 140 -20.99 -11.67 16.72
N GLY A 141 -20.78 -11.69 15.40
CA GLY A 141 -20.88 -12.93 14.61
C GLY A 141 -19.82 -13.98 15.03
N ALA A 142 -19.48 -14.94 14.18
CA ALA A 142 -18.52 -16.02 14.51
C ALA A 142 -17.12 -15.59 15.02
N LYS A 143 -16.76 -14.30 14.92
CA LYS A 143 -15.52 -13.74 15.47
C LYS A 143 -15.83 -12.82 16.64
N SER A 144 -15.09 -13.00 17.75
CA SER A 144 -15.15 -12.12 18.91
C SER A 144 -14.72 -10.69 18.57
N GLU A 145 -15.13 -9.73 19.40
CA GLU A 145 -14.70 -8.33 19.29
C GLU A 145 -13.17 -8.22 19.22
N ALA A 146 -12.46 -8.90 20.13
CA ALA A 146 -11.01 -8.89 20.19
C ALA A 146 -10.36 -9.40 18.89
N GLN A 147 -10.91 -10.46 18.29
CA GLN A 147 -10.43 -11.00 17.01
C GLN A 147 -10.62 -10.01 15.86
N ARG A 148 -11.70 -9.23 15.88
CA ARG A 148 -11.99 -8.24 14.83
C ARG A 148 -11.14 -6.99 14.99
N ILE A 149 -10.97 -6.46 16.21
CA ILE A 149 -10.01 -5.40 16.49
C ILE A 149 -8.63 -5.79 15.95
N GLU A 150 -8.20 -7.02 16.23
CA GLU A 150 -6.93 -7.54 15.73
C GLU A 150 -6.87 -7.60 14.19
N MET A 151 -7.97 -7.90 13.49
CA MET A 151 -8.02 -7.83 12.03
C MET A 151 -7.72 -6.42 11.52
N TYR A 152 -8.37 -5.38 12.08
CA TYR A 152 -8.12 -3.99 11.68
C TYR A 152 -6.72 -3.50 12.07
N THR A 153 -6.20 -3.95 13.22
CA THR A 153 -4.82 -3.67 13.62
C THR A 153 -3.84 -4.24 12.61
N ARG A 154 -4.04 -5.49 12.14
CA ARG A 154 -3.17 -6.12 11.14
C ARG A 154 -3.24 -5.44 9.77
N THR A 155 -4.37 -4.83 9.43
CA THR A 155 -4.53 -4.03 8.20
C THR A 155 -3.56 -2.85 8.14
N LEU A 156 -3.12 -2.30 9.29
CA LEU A 156 -2.09 -1.25 9.32
C LEU A 156 -0.83 -1.68 8.55
N ARG A 157 -0.38 -2.94 8.68
CA ARG A 157 0.76 -3.44 7.90
C ARG A 157 0.49 -3.49 6.41
N GLY A 158 -0.73 -3.81 6.00
CA GLY A 158 -1.14 -3.73 4.61
C GLY A 158 -0.98 -2.32 4.08
N VAL A 159 -1.53 -1.33 4.79
CA VAL A 159 -1.42 0.10 4.45
C VAL A 159 0.04 0.56 4.38
N TYR A 160 0.86 0.12 5.34
CA TYR A 160 2.30 0.36 5.35
C TYR A 160 2.99 -0.22 4.12
N TYR A 161 2.72 -1.48 3.75
CA TYR A 161 3.31 -2.10 2.56
C TYR A 161 2.86 -1.43 1.27
N SER A 162 1.59 -1.02 1.17
CA SER A 162 1.09 -0.27 0.01
C SER A 162 1.92 0.99 -0.23
N ALA A 163 2.12 1.80 0.81
CA ALA A 163 2.96 2.99 0.72
C ALA A 163 4.44 2.67 0.46
N LYS A 164 4.98 1.63 1.11
CA LYS A 164 6.37 1.21 0.92
C LYS A 164 6.65 0.85 -0.54
N VAL A 165 5.76 0.09 -1.18
CA VAL A 165 5.84 -0.27 -2.61
C VAL A 165 5.81 0.98 -3.51
N LEU A 166 5.13 2.05 -3.10
CA LEU A 166 5.09 3.29 -3.87
C LEU A 166 6.42 4.06 -3.83
N GLU A 167 7.18 3.97 -2.74
CA GLU A 167 8.40 4.77 -2.56
C GLU A 167 9.71 4.02 -2.81
N VAL A 168 9.68 2.72 -3.11
CA VAL A 168 10.92 2.00 -3.44
C VAL A 168 11.56 2.55 -4.73
N PRO A 169 12.91 2.47 -4.85
CA PRO A 169 13.62 2.88 -6.05
C PRO A 169 13.13 2.16 -7.32
N PRO A 170 13.36 2.74 -8.50
CA PRO A 170 13.20 2.03 -9.76
C PRO A 170 13.98 0.70 -9.78
N HIS A 171 13.55 -0.22 -10.65
CA HIS A 171 14.19 -1.52 -10.84
C HIS A 171 14.19 -2.37 -9.56
N THR A 172 13.11 -2.25 -8.79
CA THR A 172 12.87 -3.07 -7.61
C THR A 172 11.92 -4.22 -7.94
N LEU A 173 12.29 -5.41 -7.50
CA LEU A 173 11.48 -6.62 -7.56
C LEU A 173 10.91 -6.96 -6.18
N PHE A 174 9.69 -7.48 -6.18
CA PHE A 174 8.96 -7.90 -4.99
C PHE A 174 8.77 -9.42 -5.01
N TYR A 175 9.26 -10.09 -3.98
CA TYR A 175 9.07 -11.52 -3.79
C TYR A 175 8.07 -11.72 -2.67
N TRP A 176 6.96 -12.38 -2.99
CA TRP A 176 5.98 -12.78 -2.00
C TRP A 176 6.49 -14.00 -1.22
N ARG A 177 6.80 -13.81 0.06
CA ARG A 177 7.34 -14.86 0.93
C ARG A 177 6.28 -15.33 1.91
N THR A 178 6.04 -16.63 1.91
CA THR A 178 5.25 -17.33 2.93
C THR A 178 6.11 -17.56 4.17
N SER A 179 5.46 -17.60 5.34
CA SER A 179 6.09 -17.99 6.61
C SER A 179 5.75 -19.45 6.95
N PRO A 180 6.36 -20.07 7.97
CA PRO A 180 5.91 -21.35 8.52
C PRO A 180 4.55 -21.21 9.23
N ALA A 181 3.46 -21.16 8.45
CA ALA A 181 2.08 -21.02 8.89
C ALA A 181 1.14 -21.57 7.80
N GLU A 182 -0.14 -21.75 8.12
CA GLU A 182 -1.15 -22.06 7.11
C GLU A 182 -1.36 -20.86 6.17
N HIS A 183 -1.52 -21.13 4.87
CA HIS A 183 -1.70 -20.12 3.83
C HIS A 183 -2.90 -20.44 2.95
N CYS A 184 -3.67 -19.43 2.61
CA CYS A 184 -4.76 -19.59 1.65
C CYS A 184 -4.23 -19.76 0.21
N SER A 185 -5.09 -20.26 -0.68
CA SER A 185 -4.75 -20.47 -2.10
C SER A 185 -4.22 -19.21 -2.80
N HIS A 186 -4.72 -18.02 -2.45
CA HIS A 186 -4.20 -16.75 -3.01
C HIS A 186 -2.74 -16.51 -2.60
N CYS A 187 -2.36 -16.83 -1.37
CA CYS A 187 -1.00 -16.63 -0.88
C CYS A 187 0.00 -17.56 -1.57
N LEU A 188 -0.38 -18.83 -1.74
CA LEU A 188 0.42 -19.83 -2.44
C LEU A 188 0.58 -19.45 -3.92
N PHE A 189 -0.51 -19.01 -4.55
CA PHE A 189 -0.47 -18.49 -5.92
C PHE A 189 0.48 -17.30 -6.04
N LEU A 190 0.36 -16.28 -5.19
CA LEU A 190 1.23 -15.10 -5.23
C LEU A 190 2.71 -15.45 -4.98
N ALA A 191 2.99 -16.41 -4.10
CA ALA A 191 4.35 -16.92 -3.90
C ALA A 191 4.89 -17.57 -5.19
N SER A 192 4.09 -18.42 -5.85
CA SER A 192 4.48 -19.10 -7.09
C SER A 192 4.70 -18.17 -8.29
N GLN A 193 4.03 -17.00 -8.32
CA GLN A 193 4.15 -16.01 -9.40
C GLN A 193 5.26 -14.97 -9.14
N SER A 194 5.98 -15.07 -8.01
CA SER A 194 7.10 -14.18 -7.73
C SER A 194 8.27 -14.41 -8.71
N PRO A 195 9.07 -13.39 -9.04
CA PRO A 195 8.99 -12.00 -8.57
C PRO A 195 8.02 -11.12 -9.36
N PHE A 196 7.55 -10.07 -8.69
CA PHE A 196 6.73 -9.00 -9.26
C PHE A 196 7.55 -7.73 -9.48
N THR A 197 7.16 -6.94 -10.47
CA THR A 197 7.53 -5.54 -10.60
C THR A 197 6.50 -4.66 -9.88
N LYS A 198 6.78 -3.37 -9.74
CA LYS A 198 5.81 -2.42 -9.18
C LYS A 198 4.51 -2.34 -10.01
N ALA A 199 4.63 -2.53 -11.33
CA ALA A 199 3.51 -2.44 -12.25
C ALA A 199 2.57 -3.65 -12.19
N ASN A 200 3.11 -4.85 -11.95
CA ASN A 200 2.31 -6.08 -11.98
C ASN A 200 1.97 -6.67 -10.60
N LEU A 201 2.50 -6.12 -9.50
CA LEU A 201 2.16 -6.56 -8.16
C LEU A 201 0.63 -6.37 -7.91
N PRO A 202 -0.16 -7.45 -7.77
CA PRO A 202 -1.61 -7.33 -7.72
C PRO A 202 -2.09 -6.72 -6.41
N THR A 203 -1.47 -7.08 -5.30
CA THR A 203 -1.82 -6.64 -3.94
C THR A 203 -0.62 -6.77 -2.99
N VAL A 204 -0.79 -6.38 -1.72
CA VAL A 204 0.22 -6.53 -0.66
C VAL A 204 -0.31 -7.38 0.49
N PRO A 205 0.57 -8.03 1.29
CA PRO A 205 0.13 -8.81 2.45
C PRO A 205 -0.72 -7.99 3.42
N ARG A 206 -1.79 -8.60 3.93
CA ARG A 206 -2.68 -8.07 4.99
C ARG A 206 -3.56 -6.87 4.63
N ILE A 207 -3.61 -6.45 3.36
CA ILE A 207 -4.49 -5.35 2.93
C ILE A 207 -5.96 -5.76 2.72
N GLY A 208 -6.30 -7.05 2.87
CA GLY A 208 -7.67 -7.55 2.75
C GLY A 208 -8.06 -8.16 1.40
N GLU A 209 -7.20 -8.11 0.39
CA GLU A 209 -7.51 -8.57 -0.99
C GLU A 209 -7.23 -10.07 -1.24
N THR A 210 -6.71 -10.80 -0.24
CA THR A 210 -6.48 -12.25 -0.33
C THR A 210 -7.55 -13.01 0.46
N LYS A 211 -7.77 -14.32 0.21
CA LYS A 211 -8.75 -15.11 1.00
C LYS A 211 -8.50 -15.07 2.51
N CYS A 212 -7.23 -14.97 2.93
CA CYS A 212 -6.88 -14.85 4.35
C CYS A 212 -7.08 -13.42 4.92
N LEU A 213 -7.58 -12.47 4.12
CA LEU A 213 -7.86 -11.08 4.48
C LEU A 213 -6.64 -10.41 5.13
N SER A 214 -6.78 -9.90 6.36
CA SER A 214 -5.71 -9.29 7.14
C SER A 214 -4.89 -10.31 7.97
N ASN A 215 -5.23 -11.61 7.92
CA ASN A 215 -4.57 -12.66 8.71
C ASN A 215 -3.33 -13.28 8.03
N CYS A 216 -3.02 -12.93 6.76
CA CYS A 216 -1.81 -13.39 6.04
C CYS A 216 -0.58 -13.21 6.92
N LYS A 217 0.21 -14.28 7.13
CA LYS A 217 1.53 -14.17 7.78
C LYS A 217 2.67 -13.90 6.79
N CYS A 218 2.29 -13.66 5.54
CA CYS A 218 3.14 -13.40 4.40
C CYS A 218 3.87 -12.05 4.48
N GLN A 219 4.99 -11.94 3.78
CA GLN A 219 5.81 -10.73 3.72
C GLN A 219 6.24 -10.44 2.27
N LEU A 220 6.56 -9.16 1.99
CA LEU A 220 7.23 -8.79 0.75
C LEU A 220 8.72 -8.64 1.01
N GLN A 221 9.51 -9.52 0.39
CA GLN A 221 10.94 -9.31 0.26
C GLN A 221 11.18 -8.39 -0.94
N ILE A 222 11.82 -7.25 -0.68
CA ILE A 222 12.05 -6.19 -1.65
C ILE A 222 13.52 -6.23 -2.04
N LYS A 223 13.81 -6.41 -3.34
CA LYS A 223 15.18 -6.51 -3.86
C LYS A 223 15.37 -5.50 -4.99
N GLN A 224 16.30 -4.56 -4.81
CA GLN A 224 16.76 -3.71 -5.91
C GLN A 224 17.67 -4.54 -6.82
N VAL A 225 17.46 -4.46 -8.13
CA VAL A 225 18.18 -5.24 -9.13
C VAL A 225 18.70 -4.35 -10.26
N SER A 226 19.51 -4.91 -11.16
CA SER A 226 19.94 -4.20 -12.36
C SER A 226 18.76 -3.96 -13.32
N LEU A 227 18.88 -2.95 -14.18
CA LEU A 227 17.89 -2.66 -15.22
C LEU A 227 17.64 -3.90 -16.11
N MET A 228 18.71 -4.62 -16.47
CA MET A 228 18.62 -5.82 -17.31
C MET A 228 17.83 -6.95 -16.63
N GLU A 229 18.07 -7.20 -15.35
CA GLU A 229 17.30 -8.20 -14.57
C GLU A 229 15.83 -7.79 -14.46
N TYR A 230 15.57 -6.51 -14.20
CA TYR A 230 14.20 -5.97 -14.13
C TYR A 230 13.45 -6.12 -15.46
N VAL A 231 14.07 -5.75 -16.59
CA VAL A 231 13.47 -5.88 -17.93
C VAL A 231 13.17 -7.34 -18.26
N LYS A 232 14.09 -8.27 -17.94
CA LYS A 232 13.89 -9.71 -18.15
C LYS A 232 12.67 -10.22 -17.39
N VAL A 233 12.51 -9.84 -16.13
CA VAL A 233 11.34 -10.21 -15.31
C VAL A 233 10.08 -9.55 -15.87
N SER A 234 10.12 -8.25 -16.17
CA SER A 234 8.96 -7.50 -16.66
C SER A 234 8.39 -8.07 -17.96
N ARG A 235 9.22 -8.57 -18.87
CA ARG A 235 8.78 -9.17 -20.15
C ARG A 235 8.10 -10.53 -19.98
N ARG A 236 8.46 -11.30 -18.96
CA ARG A 236 7.91 -12.65 -18.71
C ARG A 236 6.72 -12.64 -17.77
N SER A 237 6.53 -11.54 -17.06
CA SER A 237 5.48 -11.46 -16.04
C SER A 237 4.12 -11.20 -16.66
N LYS A 238 3.09 -11.85 -16.10
CA LYS A 238 1.71 -11.56 -16.46
C LYS A 238 1.32 -10.12 -16.07
N PRO A 239 0.46 -9.46 -16.85
CA PRO A 239 -0.14 -8.19 -16.44
C PRO A 239 -0.90 -8.32 -15.12
N ARG A 240 -1.02 -7.21 -14.39
CA ARG A 240 -1.68 -7.16 -13.08
C ARG A 240 -3.12 -7.65 -13.14
N GLU A 241 -3.84 -7.26 -14.18
CA GLU A 241 -5.25 -7.55 -14.41
C GLU A 241 -5.48 -9.05 -14.61
N GLU A 242 -4.58 -9.71 -15.34
CA GLU A 242 -4.63 -11.15 -15.53
C GLU A 242 -4.37 -11.90 -14.21
N LEU A 243 -3.37 -11.45 -13.43
CA LEU A 243 -3.11 -12.02 -12.10
C LEU A 243 -4.32 -11.88 -11.17
N LEU A 244 -4.98 -10.72 -11.16
CA LEU A 244 -6.21 -10.50 -10.40
C LEU A 244 -7.36 -11.40 -10.86
N ARG A 245 -7.51 -11.63 -12.17
CA ARG A 245 -8.50 -12.57 -12.71
C ARG A 245 -8.23 -14.01 -12.26
N LEU A 246 -6.98 -14.45 -12.33
CA LEU A 246 -6.56 -15.79 -11.88
C LEU A 246 -6.78 -15.96 -10.37
N MET A 247 -6.45 -14.94 -9.56
CA MET A 247 -6.75 -14.95 -8.12
C MET A 247 -8.25 -15.12 -7.86
N LYS A 248 -9.11 -14.37 -8.56
CA LYS A 248 -10.57 -14.50 -8.41
C LYS A 248 -11.07 -15.90 -8.79
N ALA A 249 -10.47 -16.55 -9.78
CA ALA A 249 -10.84 -17.92 -10.19
C ALA A 249 -10.53 -18.95 -9.08
N LEU A 250 -9.40 -18.82 -8.37
CA LEU A 250 -9.09 -19.61 -7.18
C LEU A 250 -10.08 -19.37 -6.01
N GLY A 251 -10.84 -18.29 -6.10
CA GLY A 251 -11.88 -17.82 -5.19
C GLY A 251 -13.16 -18.64 -5.17
N LYS A 252 -13.52 -19.24 -6.31
CA LYS A 252 -14.86 -19.75 -6.61
C LYS A 252 -15.07 -21.25 -6.31
N ALA A 253 -14.09 -21.92 -5.73
CA ALA A 253 -14.19 -23.28 -5.21
C ALA A 253 -14.40 -23.24 -3.70
#